data_AF-A0A944T694-F1
#
_entry.id   AF-A0A944T694-F1
#
_cell.length_a   1.000
_cell.length_b   1.000
_cell.length_c   1.000
_cell.angle_alpha   90.00
_cell.angle_beta   90.00
_cell.angle_gamma   90.00
#
_symmetry.space_group_name_H-M   'P 1'
#
loop_
_entity.id
_entity.type
_entity.pdbx_description
1 polymer ?
#
loop_
_entity_poly.entity_id
_entity_poly.type
_entity_poly.pdbx_seq_one_letter_code
_entity_poly.pdbx_strand_id
1 'polypeptide(L)'
;MESYASKPIIFLLMTIVSFAQFLFILRFLFEIARVSYNNPIAQLVVKATNPILIPFRIIPLYIGRLDLSIILLITALTTLKLYINPSFSGFEYSFNALIIAGFGFAIKEILDILWWAVIIGVVGSWITTYNLHPLFNLVDELCNPMYRPIRNILPDMSGIDISPIILLVALNLLQMIILPPIFNLTRYF
;
A
#
# COMPACT_ATOMS: atom_id res chain seq x y z
N MET A 1 32.13 11.09 -10.28
CA MET A 1 31.42 10.56 -11.47
C MET A 1 30.73 9.29 -11.04
N GLU A 2 29.41 9.32 -10.81
CA GLU A 2 28.67 8.05 -10.73
C GLU A 2 28.90 7.31 -12.04
N SER A 3 29.47 6.11 -11.98
CA SER A 3 29.72 5.30 -13.17
C SER A 3 28.42 5.15 -13.95
N TYR A 4 28.43 5.37 -15.27
CA TYR A 4 27.24 5.23 -16.12
C TYR A 4 26.51 3.88 -15.89
N ALA A 5 27.25 2.84 -15.50
CA ALA A 5 26.73 1.51 -15.16
C ALA A 5 26.03 1.40 -13.79
N SER A 6 26.21 2.34 -12.86
CA SER A 6 25.54 2.29 -11.55
C SER A 6 24.05 2.62 -11.64
N LYS A 7 23.66 3.50 -12.59
CA LYS A 7 22.26 3.95 -12.72
C LYS A 7 21.30 2.81 -13.10
N PRO A 8 21.59 1.95 -14.10
CA PRO A 8 20.72 0.80 -14.41
C PRO A 8 20.63 -0.21 -13.26
N ILE A 9 21.74 -0.46 -12.56
CA ILE A 9 21.77 -1.42 -11.43
C ILE A 9 20.90 -0.91 -10.28
N ILE A 10 21.03 0.37 -9.92
CA ILE A 10 20.21 1.00 -8.88
C ILE A 10 18.73 0.97 -9.28
N PHE A 11 18.41 1.24 -10.55
CA PHE A 11 17.04 1.15 -11.06
C PHE A 11 16.45 -0.26 -10.91
N LEU A 12 17.19 -1.30 -11.32
CA LEU A 12 16.74 -2.69 -11.20
C LEU A 12 16.54 -3.08 -9.74
N LEU A 13 17.49 -2.72 -8.86
CA LEU A 13 17.37 -2.97 -7.44
C LEU A 13 16.14 -2.28 -6.84
N MET A 14 15.93 -1.00 -7.13
CA MET A 14 14.76 -0.25 -6.69
C MET A 14 13.46 -0.86 -7.18
N THR A 15 13.44 -1.34 -8.42
CA THR A 15 12.27 -1.99 -9.01
C THR A 15 11.93 -3.28 -8.27
N ILE A 16 12.93 -4.13 -7.99
CA ILE A 16 12.74 -5.39 -7.26
C ILE A 16 12.23 -5.11 -5.84
N VAL A 17 12.86 -4.18 -5.12
CA VAL A 17 12.46 -3.83 -3.74
C VAL A 17 11.05 -3.22 -3.73
N SER A 18 10.73 -2.34 -4.68
CA SER A 18 9.40 -1.72 -4.80
C SER A 18 8.33 -2.74 -5.15
N PHE A 19 8.62 -3.70 -6.01
CA PHE A 19 7.70 -4.77 -6.37
C PHE A 19 7.46 -5.70 -5.17
N ALA A 20 8.51 -6.09 -4.45
CA ALA A 20 8.37 -6.88 -3.22
C ALA A 20 7.49 -6.13 -2.20
N GLN A 21 7.77 -4.85 -1.97
CA GLN A 21 6.97 -4.00 -1.08
C GLN A 21 5.51 -3.91 -1.51
N PHE A 22 5.24 -3.72 -2.80
CA PHE A 22 3.89 -3.70 -3.34
C PHE A 22 3.12 -4.99 -2.99
N LEU A 23 3.76 -6.16 -3.11
CA LEU A 23 3.13 -7.44 -2.71
C LEU A 23 2.82 -7.50 -1.21
N PHE A 24 3.70 -7.00 -0.35
CA PHE A 24 3.44 -6.93 1.09
C PHE A 24 2.32 -5.96 1.44
N ILE A 25 2.24 -4.81 0.77
CA ILE A 25 1.14 -3.87 0.95
C ILE A 25 -0.18 -4.52 0.50
N LEU A 26 -0.22 -5.17 -0.66
CA LEU A 26 -1.40 -5.92 -1.08
C LEU A 26 -1.78 -7.00 -0.05
N ARG A 27 -0.80 -7.75 0.47
CA ARG A 27 -1.03 -8.76 1.51
C ARG A 27 -1.66 -8.15 2.76
N PHE A 28 -1.15 -7.02 3.22
CA PHE A 28 -1.70 -6.26 4.36
C PHE A 28 -3.13 -5.79 4.09
N LEU A 29 -3.36 -5.19 2.93
CA LEU A 29 -4.67 -4.68 2.51
C LEU A 29 -5.71 -5.80 2.38
N PHE A 30 -5.35 -6.95 1.82
CA PHE A 30 -6.22 -8.11 1.72
C PHE A 30 -6.64 -8.66 3.09
N GLU A 31 -5.73 -8.59 4.07
CA GLU A 31 -6.01 -9.01 5.44
C GLU A 31 -6.98 -8.06 6.15
N ILE A 32 -6.79 -6.74 5.99
CA ILE A 32 -7.69 -5.72 6.54
C ILE A 32 -9.08 -5.78 5.89
N ALA A 33 -9.12 -5.80 4.56
CA ALA A 33 -10.37 -5.79 3.80
C ALA A 33 -11.09 -7.15 3.79
N ARG A 34 -10.43 -8.21 4.31
CA ARG A 34 -10.95 -9.59 4.34
C ARG A 34 -11.29 -10.11 2.95
N VAL A 35 -10.38 -9.85 2.01
CA VAL A 35 -10.47 -10.34 0.63
C VAL A 35 -10.52 -11.87 0.62
N SER A 36 -11.36 -12.41 -0.24
CA SER A 36 -11.59 -13.84 -0.40
C SER A 36 -10.35 -14.55 -0.95
N TYR A 37 -9.93 -15.61 -0.25
CA TYR A 37 -8.86 -16.49 -0.72
C TYR A 37 -9.24 -17.29 -1.99
N ASN A 38 -10.50 -17.25 -2.42
CA ASN A 38 -10.91 -17.88 -3.68
C ASN A 38 -10.41 -17.10 -4.90
N ASN A 39 -10.01 -15.84 -4.73
CA ASN A 39 -9.47 -15.04 -5.81
C ASN A 39 -8.04 -15.49 -6.16
N PRO A 40 -7.74 -15.86 -7.43
CA PRO A 40 -6.42 -16.33 -7.82
C PRO A 40 -5.31 -15.29 -7.60
N ILE A 41 -5.61 -14.00 -7.74
CA ILE A 41 -4.65 -12.91 -7.51
C ILE A 41 -4.33 -12.79 -6.02
N ALA A 42 -5.35 -12.88 -5.15
CA ALA A 42 -5.14 -12.93 -3.71
C ALA A 42 -4.24 -14.11 -3.32
N GLN A 43 -4.50 -15.30 -3.86
CA GLN A 43 -3.64 -16.48 -3.61
C GLN A 43 -2.21 -16.27 -4.09
N LEU A 44 -2.00 -15.65 -5.25
CA LEU A 44 -0.67 -15.35 -5.77
C LEU A 44 0.10 -14.48 -4.78
N VAL A 45 -0.49 -13.36 -4.34
CA VAL A 45 0.14 -12.44 -3.38
C VAL A 45 0.46 -13.17 -2.07
N VAL A 46 -0.45 -13.97 -1.55
CA VAL A 46 -0.23 -14.75 -0.32
C VAL A 46 0.89 -15.77 -0.49
N LYS A 47 0.89 -16.53 -1.58
CA LYS A 47 1.95 -17.50 -1.87
C LYS A 47 3.31 -16.84 -2.06
N ALA A 48 3.37 -15.66 -2.68
CA ALA A 48 4.61 -14.92 -2.91
C ALA A 48 5.19 -14.33 -1.61
N THR A 49 4.32 -13.82 -0.72
CA THR A 49 4.75 -13.14 0.52
C THR A 49 4.99 -14.11 1.69
N ASN A 50 4.30 -15.25 1.74
CA ASN A 50 4.37 -16.20 2.86
C ASN A 50 5.79 -16.71 3.18
N PRO A 51 6.63 -17.14 2.21
CA PRO A 51 7.98 -17.64 2.50
C PRO A 51 8.84 -16.63 3.28
N ILE A 52 8.62 -15.33 3.02
CA ILE A 52 9.32 -14.25 3.71
C ILE A 52 8.68 -13.95 5.06
N LEU A 53 7.35 -14.09 5.22
CA LEU A 53 6.65 -13.85 6.49
C LEU A 53 6.87 -14.97 7.53
N ILE A 54 6.98 -16.22 7.10
CA ILE A 54 7.09 -17.39 7.99
C ILE A 54 8.20 -17.23 9.05
N PRO A 55 9.43 -16.82 8.70
CA PRO A 55 10.48 -16.57 9.69
C PRO A 55 10.13 -15.52 10.75
N PHE A 56 9.34 -14.49 10.40
CA PHE A 56 8.97 -13.43 11.33
C PHE A 56 7.82 -13.84 12.26
N ARG A 57 7.02 -14.84 11.88
CA ARG A 57 5.91 -15.38 12.68
C ARG A 57 6.35 -16.22 13.89
N ILE A 58 7.66 -16.38 14.09
CA ILE A 58 8.20 -16.95 15.34
C ILE A 58 7.81 -16.09 16.53
N ILE A 59 7.79 -14.77 16.36
CA ILE A 59 7.29 -13.83 17.37
C ILE A 59 5.84 -13.51 17.01
N PRO A 60 4.85 -13.95 17.80
CA PRO A 60 3.44 -13.75 17.48
C PRO A 60 3.04 -12.28 17.71
N LEU A 61 3.31 -11.42 16.73
CA LEU A 61 2.90 -10.01 16.73
C LEU A 61 1.52 -9.84 16.09
N TYR A 62 0.51 -10.53 16.64
CA TYR A 62 -0.86 -10.48 16.12
C TYR A 62 -1.74 -9.55 16.94
N ILE A 63 -2.46 -8.65 16.28
CA ILE A 63 -3.60 -7.92 16.88
C ILE A 63 -4.88 -8.43 16.23
N GLY A 64 -5.59 -9.32 16.93
CA GLY A 64 -6.76 -10.00 16.39
C GLY A 64 -6.39 -10.90 15.21
N ARG A 65 -6.71 -10.46 13.99
CA ARG A 65 -6.38 -11.17 12.74
C ARG A 65 -5.27 -10.49 11.93
N LEU A 66 -4.73 -9.36 12.41
CA LEU A 66 -3.69 -8.59 11.73
C LEU A 66 -2.31 -9.04 12.19
N ASP A 67 -1.48 -9.49 11.26
CA ASP A 67 -0.06 -9.80 11.44
C ASP A 67 0.78 -8.51 11.33
N LEU A 68 1.19 -7.95 12.48
CA LEU A 68 1.98 -6.71 12.53
C LEU A 68 3.37 -6.87 11.89
N SER A 69 3.86 -8.10 11.74
CA SER A 69 5.12 -8.38 11.05
C SER A 69 5.10 -7.86 9.62
N ILE A 70 3.92 -7.81 8.99
CA ILE A 70 3.75 -7.27 7.64
C ILE A 70 4.05 -5.77 7.63
N ILE A 71 3.54 -5.01 8.62
CA ILE A 71 3.78 -3.56 8.72
C ILE A 71 5.28 -3.27 8.95
N LEU A 72 5.93 -4.07 9.81
CA LEU A 72 7.37 -3.96 10.05
C LEU A 72 8.17 -4.21 8.77
N LEU A 73 7.82 -5.23 7.99
CA LEU A 73 8.47 -5.53 6.72
C LEU A 73 8.25 -4.44 5.66
N ILE A 74 7.04 -3.92 5.52
CA ILE A 74 6.76 -2.80 4.61
C ILE A 74 7.62 -1.60 5.00
N THR A 75 7.69 -1.27 6.29
CA THR A 75 8.48 -0.15 6.81
C THR A 75 9.97 -0.36 6.58
N ALA A 76 10.48 -1.57 6.81
CA ALA A 76 11.89 -1.93 6.59
C ALA A 76 12.27 -1.84 5.10
N LEU A 77 11.44 -2.37 4.20
CA LEU A 77 11.66 -2.27 2.75
C LEU A 77 11.62 -0.81 2.29
N THR A 78 10.69 0.00 2.81
CA THR A 78 10.62 1.43 2.48
C THR A 78 11.88 2.17 2.93
N THR A 79 12.33 1.91 4.16
CA THR A 79 13.56 2.50 4.71
C THR A 79 14.78 2.11 3.87
N LEU A 80 14.86 0.85 3.44
CA LEU A 80 15.91 0.37 2.55
C LEU A 80 15.87 1.09 1.19
N LYS A 81 14.68 1.33 0.61
CA LYS A 81 14.54 2.12 -0.62
C LYS A 81 15.02 3.55 -0.44
N LEU A 82 14.71 4.20 0.68
CA LEU A 82 15.17 5.56 0.95
C LEU A 82 16.70 5.62 1.06
N TYR A 83 17.29 4.65 1.76
CA TYR A 83 18.73 4.58 1.94
C TYR A 83 19.50 4.37 0.61
N ILE A 84 18.99 3.52 -0.28
CA ILE A 84 19.68 3.21 -1.54
C ILE A 84 19.41 4.29 -2.61
N ASN A 85 18.41 5.16 -2.41
CA ASN A 85 18.02 6.14 -3.43
C ASN A 85 19.07 7.28 -3.51
N PRO A 86 19.71 7.49 -4.68
CA PRO A 86 20.73 8.54 -4.82
C PRO A 86 20.20 9.95 -4.59
N SER A 87 18.88 10.17 -4.71
CA SER A 87 18.25 11.46 -4.39
C SER A 87 18.39 11.80 -2.89
N PHE A 88 18.65 10.80 -2.06
CA PHE A 88 18.83 10.88 -0.62
C PHE A 88 20.32 10.74 -0.20
N SER A 89 21.24 10.42 -1.12
CA SER A 89 22.65 10.16 -0.78
C SER A 89 23.46 11.41 -0.41
N GLY A 90 22.93 12.62 -0.69
CA GLY A 90 23.57 13.90 -0.37
C GLY A 90 23.28 14.44 1.03
N PHE A 91 22.43 13.77 1.81
CA PHE A 91 22.06 14.19 3.15
C PHE A 91 22.54 13.14 4.16
N GLU A 92 23.23 13.59 5.21
CA GLU A 92 23.53 12.74 6.37
C GLU A 92 22.26 12.53 7.18
N TYR A 93 21.46 11.53 6.81
CA TYR A 93 20.29 11.17 7.59
C TYR A 93 20.68 10.32 8.79
N SER A 94 20.23 10.73 9.98
CA SER A 94 20.23 9.88 11.15
C SER A 94 19.43 8.60 10.90
N PHE A 95 19.88 7.49 11.46
CA PHE A 95 19.19 6.20 11.36
C PHE A 95 17.73 6.29 11.83
N ASN A 96 17.48 7.07 12.89
CA ASN A 96 16.13 7.31 13.41
C ASN A 96 15.27 8.09 12.42
N ALA A 97 15.83 9.13 11.79
CA ALA A 97 15.14 9.91 10.77
C ALA A 97 14.76 9.03 9.57
N LEU A 98 15.62 8.10 9.15
CA LEU A 98 15.34 7.17 8.06
C LEU A 98 14.17 6.23 8.38
N ILE A 99 14.11 5.67 9.59
CA ILE A 99 13.00 4.79 9.99
C ILE A 99 11.68 5.56 10.04
N ILE A 100 11.68 6.76 10.63
CA ILE A 100 10.48 7.62 10.72
C ILE A 100 10.00 8.01 9.32
N ALA A 101 10.92 8.43 8.44
CA ALA A 101 10.61 8.72 7.05
C ALA A 101 10.08 7.47 6.33
N GLY A 102 10.73 6.32 6.50
CA GLY A 102 10.33 5.03 5.94
C GLY A 102 8.90 4.65 6.34
N PHE A 103 8.53 4.86 7.60
CA PHE A 103 7.17 4.63 8.09
C PHE A 103 6.16 5.59 7.44
N GLY A 104 6.49 6.89 7.34
CA GLY A 104 5.64 7.88 6.67
C GLY A 104 5.42 7.54 5.19
N PHE A 105 6.48 7.17 4.48
CA PHE A 105 6.38 6.75 3.07
C PHE A 105 5.64 5.41 2.90
N ALA A 106 5.77 4.47 3.84
CA ALA A 106 4.99 3.23 3.83
C ALA A 106 3.49 3.52 3.92
N ILE A 107 3.07 4.42 4.81
CA ILE A 107 1.67 4.87 4.91
C ILE A 107 1.23 5.52 3.60
N LYS A 108 2.05 6.41 3.05
CA LYS A 108 1.75 7.06 1.77
C LYS A 108 1.50 6.02 0.67
N GLU A 109 2.38 5.04 0.50
CA GLU A 109 2.24 4.01 -0.54
C GLU A 109 1.01 3.13 -0.33
N ILE A 110 0.65 2.81 0.92
CA ILE A 110 -0.61 2.11 1.23
C ILE A 110 -1.82 2.93 0.75
N LEU A 111 -1.85 4.23 1.07
CA LEU A 111 -2.93 5.13 0.66
C LEU A 111 -2.98 5.33 -0.85
N ASP A 112 -1.83 5.42 -1.52
CA ASP A 112 -1.73 5.53 -2.99
C ASP A 112 -2.27 4.26 -3.67
N ILE A 113 -1.95 3.07 -3.15
CA ILE A 113 -2.45 1.80 -3.69
C ILE A 113 -3.97 1.71 -3.53
N LEU A 114 -4.51 2.13 -2.38
CA LEU A 114 -5.96 2.21 -2.19
C LEU A 114 -6.61 3.21 -3.15
N TRP A 115 -5.98 4.37 -3.36
CA TRP A 115 -6.46 5.38 -4.30
C TRP A 115 -6.52 4.81 -5.73
N TRP A 116 -5.47 4.13 -6.18
CA TRP A 116 -5.45 3.45 -7.47
C TRP A 116 -6.44 2.30 -7.58
N ALA A 117 -6.66 1.53 -6.50
CA ALA A 117 -7.68 0.49 -6.48
C ALA A 117 -9.08 1.06 -6.74
N VAL A 118 -9.41 2.21 -6.12
CA VAL A 118 -10.67 2.93 -6.37
C VAL A 118 -10.79 3.34 -7.84
N ILE A 119 -9.72 3.92 -8.42
CA ILE A 119 -9.70 4.28 -9.85
C ILE A 119 -9.90 3.05 -10.75
N ILE A 120 -9.24 1.94 -10.46
CA ILE A 120 -9.39 0.69 -11.23
C ILE A 120 -10.85 0.20 -11.17
N GLY A 121 -11.51 0.30 -10.01
CA GLY A 121 -12.92 -0.06 -9.88
C GLY A 121 -13.84 0.85 -10.70
N VAL A 122 -13.63 2.18 -10.63
CA VAL A 122 -14.41 3.15 -11.40
C VAL A 122 -14.24 2.96 -12.90
N VAL A 123 -13.01 2.91 -13.39
CA VAL A 123 -12.72 2.71 -14.83
C VAL A 123 -13.19 1.33 -15.28
N GLY A 124 -13.01 0.31 -14.43
CA GLY A 124 -13.48 -1.04 -14.69
C GLY A 124 -15.00 -1.12 -14.83
N SER A 125 -15.77 -0.31 -14.09
CA SER A 125 -17.23 -0.32 -14.16
C SER A 125 -17.80 0.04 -15.53
N TRP A 126 -17.01 0.67 -16.40
CA TRP A 126 -17.39 0.97 -17.79
C TRP A 126 -17.20 -0.23 -18.73
N ILE A 127 -16.60 -1.32 -18.24
CA ILE A 127 -16.36 -2.55 -18.99
C ILE A 127 -17.52 -3.51 -18.77
N THR A 128 -18.13 -3.98 -19.87
CA THR A 128 -19.31 -4.85 -19.85
C THR A 128 -19.11 -6.20 -19.12
N THR A 129 -17.86 -6.68 -19.04
CA THR A 129 -17.47 -7.97 -18.44
C THR A 129 -16.89 -7.82 -17.02
N TYR A 130 -17.07 -6.66 -16.38
CA TYR A 130 -16.45 -6.31 -15.10
C TYR A 130 -16.53 -7.43 -14.04
N ASN A 131 -17.73 -7.93 -13.73
CA ASN A 131 -17.95 -8.92 -12.67
C ASN A 131 -17.35 -10.33 -12.95
N LEU A 132 -16.94 -10.60 -14.20
CA LEU A 132 -16.40 -11.91 -14.59
C LEU A 132 -14.87 -11.99 -14.43
N HIS A 133 -14.18 -10.84 -14.35
CA HIS A 133 -12.72 -10.83 -14.28
C HIS A 133 -12.23 -10.82 -12.81
N PRO A 134 -11.32 -11.74 -12.41
CA PRO A 134 -10.87 -11.85 -11.02
C PRO A 134 -10.29 -10.57 -10.42
N LEU A 135 -9.65 -9.72 -11.24
CA LEU A 135 -9.12 -8.43 -10.79
C LEU A 135 -10.21 -7.49 -10.28
N PHE A 136 -11.36 -7.43 -10.94
CA PHE A 136 -12.41 -6.48 -10.59
C PHE A 136 -13.15 -6.93 -9.33
N ASN A 137 -13.43 -8.23 -9.21
CA ASN A 137 -13.95 -8.82 -7.98
C ASN A 137 -13.00 -8.58 -6.78
N LEU A 138 -11.68 -8.67 -7.00
CA LEU A 138 -10.67 -8.35 -5.99
C LEU A 138 -10.75 -6.87 -5.54
N VAL A 139 -10.85 -5.96 -6.51
CA VAL A 139 -10.92 -4.52 -6.26
C VAL A 139 -12.21 -4.16 -5.50
N ASP A 140 -13.34 -4.77 -5.86
CA ASP A 140 -14.60 -4.59 -5.15
C ASP A 140 -14.49 -5.08 -3.71
N GLU A 141 -13.97 -6.29 -3.48
CA GLU A 141 -13.76 -6.82 -2.12
C GLU A 141 -12.83 -5.94 -1.29
N LEU A 142 -11.77 -5.40 -1.92
CA LEU A 142 -10.82 -4.50 -1.28
C LEU A 142 -11.46 -3.15 -0.90
N CYS A 143 -12.27 -2.56 -1.78
CA CYS A 143 -12.81 -1.22 -1.59
C CYS A 143 -14.14 -1.18 -0.83
N ASN A 144 -14.94 -2.26 -0.89
CA ASN A 144 -16.27 -2.31 -0.29
C ASN A 144 -16.32 -1.97 1.21
N PRO A 145 -15.37 -2.38 2.07
CA PRO A 145 -15.34 -1.96 3.47
C PRO A 145 -15.26 -0.44 3.66
N MET A 146 -14.64 0.28 2.72
CA MET A 146 -14.54 1.74 2.73
C MET A 146 -15.75 2.41 2.07
N TYR A 147 -16.33 1.81 1.03
CA TYR A 147 -17.53 2.34 0.39
C TYR A 147 -18.78 2.20 1.28
N ARG A 148 -18.92 1.10 2.01
CA ARG A 148 -20.10 0.83 2.84
C ARG A 148 -20.46 1.95 3.82
N PRO A 149 -19.53 2.48 4.65
CA PRO A 149 -19.86 3.60 5.53
C PRO A 149 -20.23 4.87 4.76
N ILE A 150 -19.62 5.13 3.61
CA ILE A 150 -19.95 6.29 2.76
C ILE A 150 -21.38 6.17 2.21
N ARG A 151 -21.71 5.00 1.64
CA ARG A 151 -23.05 4.70 1.11
C ARG A 151 -24.14 4.79 2.18
N ASN A 152 -23.83 4.43 3.42
CA ASN A 152 -24.79 4.52 4.53
C ASN A 152 -25.08 5.96 4.97
N ILE A 153 -24.22 6.92 4.64
CA ILE A 153 -24.38 8.34 5.00
C ILE A 153 -25.05 9.12 3.86
N LEU A 154 -24.81 8.70 2.61
CA LEU A 154 -25.38 9.37 1.44
C LEU A 154 -26.87 9.04 1.28
N PRO A 155 -27.70 9.99 0.83
CA PRO A 155 -29.06 9.70 0.41
C PRO A 155 -29.06 8.81 -0.84
N ASP A 156 -30.17 8.10 -1.10
CA ASP A 156 -30.32 7.27 -2.29
C ASP A 156 -30.26 8.12 -3.57
N MET A 157 -29.08 8.17 -4.20
CA MET A 157 -28.84 8.96 -5.40
C MET A 157 -29.17 8.13 -6.64
N SER A 158 -30.40 8.26 -7.17
CA SER A 158 -30.90 7.87 -8.51
C SER A 158 -29.98 6.98 -9.40
N GLY A 159 -29.49 5.85 -8.89
CA GLY A 159 -28.64 4.90 -9.62
C GLY A 159 -27.17 5.29 -9.85
N ILE A 160 -26.67 6.44 -9.38
CA ILE A 160 -25.26 6.85 -9.54
C ILE A 160 -24.53 6.74 -8.21
N ASP A 161 -23.52 5.88 -8.14
CA ASP A 161 -22.70 5.75 -6.93
C ASP A 161 -21.58 6.83 -6.90
N ILE A 162 -21.75 7.81 -6.01
CA ILE A 162 -20.76 8.89 -5.77
C ILE A 162 -19.70 8.47 -4.74
N SER A 163 -19.87 7.33 -4.06
CA SER A 163 -18.95 6.85 -3.02
C SER A 163 -17.49 6.76 -3.48
N PRO A 164 -17.16 6.36 -4.73
CA PRO A 164 -15.79 6.39 -5.21
C PRO A 164 -15.15 7.79 -5.16
N ILE A 165 -15.86 8.83 -5.58
CA ILE A 165 -15.35 10.21 -5.58
C ILE A 165 -15.07 10.66 -4.15
N ILE A 166 -16.02 10.42 -3.23
CA ILE A 166 -15.87 10.78 -1.83
C ILE A 166 -14.69 10.03 -1.20
N LEU A 167 -14.52 8.74 -1.51
CA LEU A 167 -13.39 7.97 -1.01
C LEU A 167 -12.06 8.49 -1.56
N LEU A 168 -11.97 8.85 -2.84
CA LEU A 168 -10.75 9.44 -3.41
C LEU A 168 -10.36 10.74 -2.70
N VAL A 169 -11.35 11.60 -2.40
CA VAL A 169 -11.12 12.84 -1.65
C VAL A 169 -10.70 12.53 -0.22
N ALA A 170 -11.35 11.58 0.46
CA ALA A 170 -11.01 11.18 1.82
C ALA A 170 -9.58 10.62 1.90
N LEU A 171 -9.16 9.77 0.96
CA LEU A 171 -7.80 9.23 0.90
C LEU A 171 -6.75 10.34 0.71
N ASN A 172 -7.01 11.33 -0.16
CA ASN A 172 -6.13 12.48 -0.32
C ASN A 172 -6.05 13.34 0.95
N LEU A 173 -7.20 13.60 1.57
CA LEU A 173 -7.26 14.35 2.82
C LEU A 173 -6.50 13.64 3.95
N LEU A 174 -6.62 12.31 4.04
CA LEU A 174 -5.86 11.50 4.99
C LEU A 174 -4.35 11.65 4.75
N GLN A 175 -3.87 11.63 3.50
CA GLN A 175 -2.47 11.90 3.20
C GLN A 175 -2.03 13.30 3.67
N MET A 176 -2.84 14.32 3.40
CA MET A 176 -2.54 15.71 3.79
C MET A 176 -2.51 15.93 5.30
N ILE A 177 -3.28 15.16 6.07
CA ILE A 177 -3.35 15.29 7.53
C ILE A 177 -2.29 14.42 8.22
N ILE A 178 -2.10 13.17 7.76
CA ILE A 178 -1.29 12.17 8.47
C ILE A 178 0.20 12.29 8.14
N LEU A 179 0.55 12.58 6.88
CA LEU A 179 1.97 12.53 6.46
C LEU A 179 2.80 13.70 6.99
N PRO A 180 2.35 14.97 6.94
CA PRO A 180 3.14 16.10 7.42
C PRO A 180 3.64 15.99 8.86
N PRO A 181 2.83 15.61 9.88
CA PRO A 181 3.34 15.48 11.24
C PRO A 181 4.41 14.39 11.35
N ILE A 182 4.27 13.26 10.65
CA ILE A 182 5.26 12.18 10.65
C ILE A 182 6.59 12.67 10.05
N PHE A 183 6.55 13.36 8.91
CA PHE A 183 7.76 13.90 8.30
C PHE A 183 8.36 15.07 9.08
N ASN A 184 7.56 15.83 9.84
CA ASN A 184 8.11 16.84 10.73
C ASN A 184 8.92 16.23 11.88
N LEU A 185 8.60 15.00 12.31
CA LEU A 185 9.37 14.30 13.35
C LEU A 185 10.81 13.99 12.92
N THR A 186 11.08 13.82 11.63
CA THR A 186 12.43 13.53 11.14
C THR A 186 13.40 14.69 11.37
N ARG A 187 12.91 15.92 11.56
CA ARG A 187 13.74 17.11 11.81
C ARG A 187 14.37 17.15 13.21
N TYR A 188 13.87 16.32 14.12
CA TYR A 188 14.38 16.25 15.50
C TYR A 188 15.47 15.18 15.68
N PHE A 189 15.87 14.49 14.61
CA PHE A 189 16.83 13.39 14.62
C PHE A 189 17.87 13.56 13.52
#